data_AF-A0A4Y2LER3-F1
#
_entry.id   AF-A0A4Y2LER3-F1
#
_cell.length_a   1.000
_cell.length_b   1.000
_cell.length_c   1.000
_cell.angle_alpha   90.00
_cell.angle_beta   90.00
_cell.angle_gamma   90.00
#
_symmetry.space_group_name_H-M   'P 1'
#
loop_
_entity.id
_entity.type
_entity.pdbx_description
1 polymer ?
#
loop_
_entity_poly.entity_id
_entity_poly.type
_entity_poly.pdbx_seq_one_letter_code
_entity_poly.pdbx_strand_id
1 'polypeptide(L)'
;MEMDDNAAADPADIPINIVPNHSNDPDVIDPLEEYYPTKEYARTALKRERYAKRTNGDELFHPDNPRYATFTVEINGQEHIVEYVPVREDKSPILMHDDKNNFIYPFDLTANEPIFQVDSDRNEIYFKEGEKEMCPYTKEGIPIYAKLNTRDEYVPTEQDIPYYAEDIYGNQHYPKTAEEHEYYIWIGSIYAKNAEKKEIYPKVKDGNDKPTFTNTGVQYAKDDDGNEYYPEMADGSEKMHGRFAYEIGNVLKYPLNKNKLPEYPKDPATEDEVYYIDPKTSLLVIGRDGNGDQVYANRKNGDQYYPGFGIYAVTKEDLPLYAFSGKGEIIFRKTVEGNEYYLVDETDDGIFLHGQKLLPRYAKDINNNEIYPILTITSDLGTYSSTEVTIGGKYAVWNNKPYYPMDAYDNEYIIHKKDSNKNLDEKVSFPNSYPITNDKFVIVPNVNNNPYILTNGVSHLTNKNIIGKLYRDTLQYHDFITDVIALRNSRGSKNVQMFTCRINNTGNKKQTIPSG
;
A
#
# COMPACT_ATOMS: atom_id res chain seq x y z
N MET A 1 -29.07 21.00 101.72
CA MET A 1 -28.15 22.08 101.35
C MET A 1 -27.65 21.72 99.97
N GLU A 2 -28.52 21.95 98.99
CA GLU A 2 -28.55 23.16 98.11
C GLU A 2 -27.53 22.93 96.98
N MET A 3 -28.02 22.62 95.76
CA MET A 3 -28.26 23.56 94.63
C MET A 3 -26.93 24.13 94.11
N ASP A 4 -26.64 24.36 92.84
CA ASP A 4 -27.17 24.04 91.51
C ASP A 4 -26.12 24.68 90.54
N ASP A 5 -25.98 24.13 89.33
CA ASP A 5 -25.75 24.86 88.07
C ASP A 5 -24.67 25.96 87.81
N ASN A 6 -23.97 25.71 86.69
CA ASN A 6 -23.73 26.59 85.54
C ASN A 6 -22.54 27.58 85.43
N ALA A 7 -21.80 27.33 84.34
CA ALA A 7 -21.49 28.22 83.21
C ALA A 7 -20.31 29.22 83.26
N ALA A 8 -19.40 28.96 82.31
CA ALA A 8 -18.95 29.83 81.20
C ALA A 8 -17.92 30.96 81.42
N ALA A 9 -16.90 30.84 80.55
CA ALA A 9 -16.25 31.88 79.74
C ALA A 9 -15.40 32.96 80.41
N ASP A 10 -14.10 32.85 80.15
CA ASP A 10 -13.09 33.91 80.19
C ASP A 10 -13.08 34.62 78.82
N PRO A 11 -13.04 35.97 78.78
CA PRO A 11 -11.83 36.58 78.23
C PRO A 11 -11.46 37.90 78.92
N ALA A 12 -10.23 38.00 79.40
CA ALA A 12 -9.62 39.25 79.83
C ALA A 12 -8.93 39.99 78.67
N ASP A 13 -9.60 41.04 78.18
CA ASP A 13 -9.01 42.26 77.61
C ASP A 13 -8.27 43.04 78.70
N ILE A 14 -7.09 43.64 78.43
CA ILE A 14 -6.67 44.99 78.90
C ILE A 14 -5.44 45.48 78.04
N PRO A 15 -5.03 46.78 78.01
CA PRO A 15 -5.53 47.87 77.15
C PRO A 15 -4.43 48.66 76.37
N ILE A 16 -4.92 49.59 75.55
CA ILE A 16 -4.24 50.70 74.87
C ILE A 16 -3.75 51.78 75.86
N ASN A 17 -2.56 52.37 75.64
CA ASN A 17 -2.25 53.73 76.10
C ASN A 17 -1.25 54.52 75.21
N ILE A 18 -1.84 55.42 74.43
CA ILE A 18 -1.50 56.81 74.02
C ILE A 18 -0.07 57.38 74.28
N VAL A 19 0.61 57.67 73.16
CA VAL A 19 1.43 58.83 72.69
C VAL A 19 1.96 59.89 73.68
N PRO A 20 3.19 60.42 73.45
CA PRO A 20 3.28 61.82 73.00
C PRO A 20 4.35 62.12 71.90
N ASN A 21 3.87 62.78 70.84
CA ASN A 21 4.39 63.98 70.16
C ASN A 21 5.61 64.02 69.22
N HIS A 22 5.31 64.64 68.06
CA HIS A 22 6.09 65.52 67.17
C HIS A 22 6.98 64.93 66.06
N SER A 23 6.36 64.87 64.86
CA SER A 23 6.79 65.55 63.62
C SER A 23 8.09 66.36 63.69
N ASN A 24 9.06 66.02 62.85
CA ASN A 24 9.50 66.88 61.73
C ASN A 24 10.49 66.14 60.80
N ASP A 25 10.24 66.32 59.51
CA ASP A 25 11.11 66.12 58.34
C ASP A 25 11.36 64.71 57.75
N PRO A 26 11.55 64.64 56.41
CA PRO A 26 11.10 63.56 55.55
C PRO A 26 12.30 62.85 54.90
N ASP A 27 11.98 61.94 53.98
CA ASP A 27 12.89 61.24 53.08
C ASP A 27 13.59 59.97 53.63
N VAL A 28 13.00 58.85 53.19
CA VAL A 28 13.62 57.61 52.69
C VAL A 28 14.68 56.92 53.58
N ILE A 29 14.37 55.69 54.03
CA ILE A 29 15.06 54.41 53.73
C ILE A 29 14.43 53.29 54.60
N ASP A 30 13.94 52.25 53.91
CA ASP A 30 13.56 50.88 54.32
C ASP A 30 12.68 50.60 55.55
N PRO A 31 11.59 49.79 55.41
CA PRO A 31 11.01 49.10 56.54
C PRO A 31 11.91 47.95 57.00
N LEU A 32 12.01 47.83 58.32
CA LEU A 32 12.49 46.66 59.06
C LEU A 32 11.99 45.34 58.46
N GLU A 33 12.91 44.39 58.30
CA GLU A 33 12.63 42.98 58.11
C GLU A 33 11.94 42.40 59.36
N GLU A 34 10.66 42.06 59.24
CA GLU A 34 10.00 41.08 60.11
C GLU A 34 9.89 39.75 59.36
N TYR A 35 10.69 38.78 59.78
CA TYR A 35 10.60 37.37 59.37
C TYR A 35 9.41 36.69 60.04
N TYR A 36 8.56 36.03 59.25
CA TYR A 36 7.73 34.92 59.74
C TYR A 36 7.78 33.71 58.78
N PRO A 37 7.96 32.48 59.30
CA PRO A 37 8.00 31.25 58.54
C PRO A 37 6.59 30.66 58.39
N THR A 38 6.18 30.26 57.18
CA THR A 38 5.45 29.00 56.85
C THR A 38 4.70 29.12 55.52
N LYS A 39 4.69 28.00 54.80
CA LYS A 39 3.90 27.71 53.60
C LYS A 39 2.39 27.80 53.92
N GLU A 40 1.59 27.88 52.85
CA GLU A 40 0.12 27.71 52.79
C GLU A 40 -0.68 29.03 52.73
N TYR A 41 -1.50 29.16 51.67
CA TYR A 41 -2.53 30.18 51.36
C TYR A 41 -2.19 31.43 50.55
N ALA A 42 -3.06 31.72 49.56
CA ALA A 42 -3.16 33.01 48.88
C ALA A 42 -4.63 33.44 48.74
N ARG A 43 -5.04 34.48 49.48
CA ARG A 43 -6.19 35.33 49.10
C ARG A 43 -6.02 36.73 49.68
N THR A 44 -6.22 37.76 48.85
CA THR A 44 -6.38 39.15 49.31
C THR A 44 -7.79 39.67 49.00
N ALA A 45 -8.16 40.78 49.65
CA ALA A 45 -9.50 41.37 49.71
C ALA A 45 -10.15 41.79 48.37
N LEU A 46 -9.47 41.58 47.22
CA LEU A 46 -9.94 41.97 45.88
C LEU A 46 -10.13 40.79 44.89
N LYS A 47 -10.11 39.52 45.35
CA LYS A 47 -10.48 38.31 44.57
C LYS A 47 -9.69 38.06 43.26
N ARG A 48 -8.36 38.23 43.25
CA ARG A 48 -7.48 37.73 42.17
C ARG A 48 -6.32 36.94 42.81
N GLU A 49 -6.05 35.70 42.36
CA GLU A 49 -5.13 34.75 43.01
C GLU A 49 -4.12 34.15 42.00
N ARG A 50 -2.79 34.25 42.22
CA ARG A 50 -1.69 33.47 41.55
C ARG A 50 -0.30 33.58 42.27
N TYR A 51 0.04 32.81 43.32
CA TYR A 51 1.44 32.77 43.84
C TYR A 51 1.82 31.46 44.58
N ALA A 52 3.14 31.16 44.60
CA ALA A 52 3.81 30.35 45.63
C ALA A 52 5.07 31.09 46.12
N LYS A 53 5.29 31.14 47.44
CA LYS A 53 6.35 31.94 48.08
C LYS A 53 7.49 31.06 48.60
N ARG A 54 8.76 31.45 48.38
CA ARG A 54 9.94 30.85 49.03
C ARG A 54 10.20 31.45 50.42
N THR A 55 10.92 30.71 51.25
CA THR A 55 11.31 31.04 52.64
C THR A 55 12.20 32.30 52.78
N ASN A 56 12.67 32.86 51.66
CA ASN A 56 13.69 33.91 51.59
C ASN A 56 13.28 35.08 50.65
N GLY A 57 11.98 35.32 50.50
CA GLY A 57 11.47 36.66 50.15
C GLY A 57 11.32 37.00 48.66
N ASP A 58 11.96 36.29 47.73
CA ASP A 58 11.80 36.65 46.31
C ASP A 58 10.52 36.06 45.70
N GLU A 59 9.64 36.97 45.24
CA GLU A 59 8.44 36.69 44.46
C GLU A 59 8.80 36.69 42.97
N LEU A 60 8.62 35.56 42.27
CA LEU A 60 8.74 35.53 40.80
C LEU A 60 7.35 35.41 40.17
N PHE A 61 6.87 36.54 39.65
CA PHE A 61 5.68 36.64 38.80
C PHE A 61 6.07 37.28 37.48
N HIS A 62 5.57 36.71 36.38
CA HIS A 62 5.46 37.38 35.10
C HIS A 62 3.98 37.57 34.78
N PRO A 63 3.42 38.79 34.89
CA PRO A 63 2.01 39.08 34.59
C PRO A 63 1.57 38.66 33.19
N ASP A 64 2.53 38.62 32.28
CA ASP A 64 2.32 38.41 30.86
C ASP A 64 2.71 36.98 30.42
N ASN A 65 3.04 36.08 31.36
CA ASN A 65 3.41 34.70 31.07
C ASN A 65 2.38 33.73 31.68
N PRO A 66 1.66 32.93 30.87
CA PRO A 66 0.62 32.01 31.35
C PRO A 66 1.16 30.81 32.16
N ARG A 67 2.47 30.74 32.45
CA ARG A 67 3.11 29.62 33.16
C ARG A 67 3.08 29.75 34.68
N TYR A 68 3.34 28.63 35.35
CA TYR A 68 3.52 28.56 36.80
C TYR A 68 4.72 29.38 37.29
N ALA A 69 4.72 29.73 38.58
CA ALA A 69 5.88 30.33 39.23
C ALA A 69 7.06 29.35 39.20
N THR A 70 8.29 29.85 39.02
CA THR A 70 9.50 29.03 38.96
C THR A 70 10.38 29.19 40.20
N PHE A 71 11.17 28.18 40.52
CA PHE A 71 12.22 28.28 41.53
C PHE A 71 13.44 27.42 41.17
N THR A 72 14.62 27.83 41.63
CA THR A 72 15.87 27.10 41.39
C THR A 72 16.14 26.10 42.51
N VAL A 73 16.19 24.82 42.20
CA VAL A 73 16.51 23.73 43.13
C VAL A 73 17.77 22.99 42.68
N GLU A 74 18.59 22.56 43.63
CA GLU A 74 19.76 21.73 43.31
C GLU A 74 19.37 20.24 43.30
N ILE A 75 19.57 19.57 42.17
CA ILE A 75 19.30 18.14 41.97
C ILE A 75 20.61 17.50 41.50
N ASN A 76 21.12 16.52 42.26
CA ASN A 76 22.37 15.82 41.95
C ASN A 76 23.58 16.75 41.70
N GLY A 77 23.64 17.92 42.36
CA GLY A 77 24.73 18.89 42.21
C GLY A 77 24.59 19.83 41.00
N GLN A 78 23.46 19.80 40.30
CA GLN A 78 23.12 20.71 39.21
C GLN A 78 21.93 21.59 39.62
N GLU A 79 21.94 22.85 39.19
CA GLU A 79 20.80 23.76 39.39
C GLU A 79 19.72 23.51 38.34
N HIS A 80 18.50 23.29 38.81
CA HIS A 80 17.30 23.05 38.00
C HIS A 80 16.28 24.16 38.26
N ILE A 81 15.71 24.72 37.19
CA ILE A 81 14.63 25.72 37.27
C ILE A 81 13.32 24.97 37.09
N VAL A 82 12.52 24.87 38.15
CA VAL A 82 11.29 24.06 38.16
C VAL A 82 10.05 24.92 38.34
N GLU A 83 8.99 24.58 37.64
CA GLU A 83 7.66 25.16 37.77
C GLU A 83 6.92 24.58 38.98
N TYR A 84 6.25 25.45 39.75
CA TYR A 84 5.54 25.09 40.97
C TYR A 84 4.02 25.22 40.81
N VAL A 85 3.30 24.11 41.00
CA VAL A 85 1.83 24.12 41.00
C VAL A 85 1.32 24.63 42.35
N PRO A 86 0.59 25.76 42.39
CA PRO A 86 -0.02 26.24 43.62
C PRO A 86 -1.11 25.27 44.08
N VAL A 87 -1.29 25.12 45.39
CA VAL A 87 -2.29 24.24 46.00
C VAL A 87 -3.27 25.04 46.85
N ARG A 88 -4.52 24.58 46.92
CA ARG A 88 -5.58 25.10 47.80
C ARG A 88 -5.44 24.58 49.23
N GLU A 89 -6.37 24.99 50.11
CA GLU A 89 -6.43 24.57 51.53
C GLU A 89 -6.55 23.08 51.74
N ASP A 90 -7.35 22.46 50.89
CA ASP A 90 -7.55 21.02 50.85
C ASP A 90 -6.39 20.27 50.18
N LYS A 91 -5.28 20.97 49.88
CA LYS A 91 -4.11 20.48 49.15
C LYS A 91 -4.39 20.10 47.69
N SER A 92 -5.55 20.45 47.14
CA SER A 92 -5.83 20.24 45.71
C SER A 92 -5.01 21.21 44.85
N PRO A 93 -4.44 20.75 43.72
CA PRO A 93 -3.68 21.62 42.82
C PRO A 93 -4.59 22.62 42.10
N ILE A 94 -4.08 23.84 41.90
CA ILE A 94 -4.69 24.86 41.05
C ILE A 94 -4.06 24.75 39.67
N LEU A 95 -4.81 24.13 38.76
CA LEU A 95 -4.42 23.91 37.37
C LEU A 95 -4.48 25.23 36.57
N MET A 96 -3.44 25.50 35.78
CA MET A 96 -3.37 26.67 34.89
C MET A 96 -3.67 26.30 33.44
N HIS A 97 -4.15 27.27 32.67
CA HIS A 97 -4.45 27.14 31.25
C HIS A 97 -3.79 28.27 30.45
N ASP A 98 -3.47 27.97 29.19
CA ASP A 98 -3.00 28.97 28.22
C ASP A 98 -4.18 29.83 27.69
N ASP A 99 -3.88 30.80 26.83
CA ASP A 99 -4.89 31.71 26.24
C ASP A 99 -5.91 30.98 25.33
N LYS A 100 -5.61 29.74 24.93
CA LYS A 100 -6.51 28.86 24.16
C LYS A 100 -7.26 27.89 25.07
N ASN A 101 -7.16 28.07 26.39
CA ASN A 101 -7.75 27.22 27.40
C ASN A 101 -7.21 25.77 27.39
N ASN A 102 -5.97 25.55 26.96
CA ASN A 102 -5.29 24.26 27.10
C ASN A 102 -4.61 24.19 28.46
N PHE A 103 -4.73 23.05 29.15
CA PHE A 103 -4.04 22.83 30.41
C PHE A 103 -2.52 22.92 30.26
N ILE A 104 -1.88 23.63 31.19
CA ILE A 104 -0.42 23.76 31.28
C ILE A 104 0.05 22.80 32.37
N TYR A 105 0.89 21.84 31.99
CA TYR A 105 1.56 20.94 32.93
C TYR A 105 2.80 21.63 33.53
N PRO A 106 3.13 21.44 34.83
CA PRO A 106 4.38 21.93 35.40
C PRO A 106 5.60 21.19 34.85
N PHE A 107 6.68 21.91 34.56
CA PHE A 107 7.93 21.36 34.05
C PHE A 107 9.16 21.74 34.90
N ASP A 108 10.13 20.84 34.93
CA ASP A 108 11.53 21.20 35.09
C ASP A 108 12.02 21.80 33.77
N LEU A 109 12.23 23.11 33.76
CA LEU A 109 12.65 23.86 32.57
C LEU A 109 14.10 23.59 32.19
N THR A 110 14.93 23.15 33.15
CA THR A 110 16.32 22.77 32.90
C THR A 110 16.40 21.40 32.26
N ALA A 111 15.70 20.40 32.82
CA ALA A 111 15.66 19.05 32.29
C ALA A 111 14.71 18.88 31.09
N ASN A 112 13.78 19.82 30.91
CA ASN A 112 12.68 19.75 29.96
C ASN A 112 11.76 18.53 30.20
N GLU A 113 11.53 18.21 31.48
CA GLU A 113 10.73 17.07 31.92
C GLU A 113 9.51 17.54 32.74
N PRO A 114 8.35 16.89 32.60
CA PRO A 114 7.17 17.21 33.39
C PRO A 114 7.35 16.80 34.85
N ILE A 115 6.71 17.56 35.75
CA ILE A 115 6.71 17.27 37.18
C ILE A 115 5.41 16.57 37.53
N PHE A 116 5.49 15.25 37.74
CA PHE A 116 4.35 14.48 38.23
C PHE A 116 4.25 14.55 39.76
N GLN A 117 3.02 14.49 40.27
CA GLN A 117 2.81 14.13 41.67
C GLN A 117 3.11 12.64 41.84
N VAL A 118 3.50 12.22 43.04
CA VAL A 118 3.70 10.79 43.34
C VAL A 118 2.79 10.34 44.47
N ASP A 119 2.23 9.14 44.35
CA ASP A 119 1.42 8.51 45.39
C ASP A 119 2.30 7.86 46.50
N SER A 120 1.65 7.19 47.45
CA SER A 120 2.35 6.49 48.55
C SER A 120 3.25 5.35 48.09
N ASP A 121 2.96 4.77 46.92
CA ASP A 121 3.71 3.67 46.31
C ASP A 121 4.79 4.17 45.35
N ARG A 122 4.94 5.49 45.22
CA ARG A 122 5.86 6.20 44.32
C ARG A 122 5.51 6.06 42.85
N ASN A 123 4.24 5.83 42.52
CA ASN A 123 3.78 5.96 41.15
C ASN A 123 3.54 7.43 40.83
N GLU A 124 3.95 7.86 39.65
CA GLU A 124 3.59 9.15 39.10
C GLU A 124 2.09 9.18 38.77
N ILE A 125 1.41 10.27 39.15
CA ILE A 125 -0.02 10.46 38.89
C ILE A 125 -0.22 11.70 38.02
N TYR A 126 -1.14 11.59 37.06
CA TYR A 126 -1.57 12.72 36.23
C TYR A 126 -2.40 13.71 37.04
N PHE A 127 -2.32 14.99 36.68
CA PHE A 127 -3.35 15.95 37.07
C PHE A 127 -4.68 15.61 36.39
N LYS A 128 -5.80 15.86 37.07
CA LYS A 128 -7.14 15.62 36.54
C LYS A 128 -7.90 16.92 36.31
N GLU A 129 -8.51 17.05 35.14
CA GLU A 129 -9.51 18.06 34.84
C GLU A 129 -10.89 17.38 34.69
N GLY A 130 -11.74 17.53 35.70
CA GLY A 130 -12.96 16.72 35.81
C GLY A 130 -12.62 15.23 35.97
N GLU A 131 -13.08 14.41 35.03
CA GLU A 131 -12.83 12.95 35.00
C GLU A 131 -11.70 12.56 34.04
N LYS A 132 -10.99 13.54 33.45
CA LYS A 132 -9.90 13.32 32.49
C LYS A 132 -8.54 13.53 33.12
N GLU A 133 -7.69 12.51 33.07
CA GLU A 133 -6.26 12.63 33.37
C GLU A 133 -5.55 13.36 32.23
N MET A 134 -4.69 14.31 32.57
CA MET A 134 -4.05 15.19 31.60
C MET A 134 -2.62 14.70 31.34
N CYS A 135 -2.33 14.27 30.12
CA CYS A 135 -0.99 13.85 29.71
C CYS A 135 -0.12 15.08 29.35
N PRO A 136 1.09 15.24 29.93
CA PRO A 136 2.01 16.29 29.51
C PRO A 136 2.61 16.04 28.14
N TYR A 137 3.16 17.11 27.54
CA TYR A 137 3.81 17.08 26.23
C TYR A 137 5.19 17.71 26.29
N THR A 138 6.14 17.17 25.52
CA THR A 138 7.41 17.86 25.25
C THR A 138 7.17 19.18 24.51
N LYS A 139 8.20 20.01 24.36
CA LYS A 139 8.14 21.25 23.56
C LYS A 139 7.79 20.99 22.09
N GLU A 140 8.15 19.81 21.60
CA GLU A 140 7.87 19.33 20.25
C GLU A 140 6.44 18.76 20.12
N GLY A 141 5.70 18.69 21.23
CA GLY A 141 4.32 18.21 21.27
C GLY A 141 4.16 16.69 21.39
N ILE A 142 5.22 15.97 21.79
CA ILE A 142 5.18 14.51 21.98
C ILE A 142 4.64 14.20 23.40
N PRO A 143 3.66 13.30 23.57
CA PRO A 143 3.14 12.98 24.91
C PRO A 143 4.18 12.30 25.79
N ILE A 144 4.12 12.56 27.09
CA ILE A 144 4.99 11.97 28.09
C ILE A 144 4.12 11.24 29.11
N TYR A 145 4.21 9.91 29.11
CA TYR A 145 3.46 9.10 30.05
C TYR A 145 4.07 9.19 31.47
N ALA A 146 3.19 9.25 32.48
CA ALA A 146 3.56 9.05 33.88
C ALA A 146 4.15 7.64 34.06
N LYS A 147 5.02 7.44 35.06
CA LYS A 147 5.68 6.15 35.34
C LYS A 147 5.24 5.57 36.67
N LEU A 148 4.97 4.28 36.67
CA LEU A 148 4.79 3.51 37.90
C LEU A 148 6.15 3.32 38.61
N ASN A 149 6.13 2.90 39.87
CA ASN A 149 7.35 2.54 40.60
C ASN A 149 8.14 1.38 39.94
N THR A 150 7.46 0.55 39.11
CA THR A 150 8.11 -0.45 38.26
C THR A 150 8.88 0.14 37.08
N ARG A 151 8.71 1.45 36.82
CA ARG A 151 9.14 2.21 35.65
C ARG A 151 8.37 1.92 34.35
N ASP A 152 7.31 1.12 34.42
CA ASP A 152 6.38 1.03 33.31
C ASP A 152 5.60 2.34 33.19
N GLU A 153 5.35 2.78 31.96
CA GLU A 153 4.51 3.93 31.68
C GLU A 153 3.05 3.62 32.02
N TYR A 154 2.36 4.59 32.61
CA TYR A 154 0.99 4.52 33.09
C TYR A 154 0.04 5.20 32.10
N VAL A 155 -0.96 4.47 31.63
CA VAL A 155 -1.91 4.95 30.62
C VAL A 155 -2.91 5.93 31.23
N PRO A 156 -3.11 7.13 30.65
CA PRO A 156 -4.08 8.08 31.15
C PRO A 156 -5.52 7.60 30.89
N THR A 157 -6.43 8.06 31.73
CA THR A 157 -7.86 7.68 31.70
C THR A 157 -8.78 8.90 31.57
N GLU A 158 -9.90 8.72 30.89
CA GLU A 158 -11.02 9.67 30.82
C GLU A 158 -12.29 8.92 31.20
N GLN A 159 -12.96 9.32 32.29
CA GLN A 159 -14.11 8.59 32.85
C GLN A 159 -13.80 7.11 33.15
N ASP A 160 -12.60 6.85 33.69
CA ASP A 160 -12.05 5.51 33.93
C ASP A 160 -11.84 4.64 32.67
N ILE A 161 -11.92 5.24 31.48
CA ILE A 161 -11.62 4.58 30.21
C ILE A 161 -10.20 4.99 29.78
N PRO A 162 -9.25 4.04 29.64
CA PRO A 162 -7.91 4.35 29.18
C PRO A 162 -7.94 4.83 27.73
N TYR A 163 -7.05 5.75 27.40
CA TYR A 163 -6.91 6.26 26.05
C TYR A 163 -5.42 6.41 25.68
N TYR A 164 -5.12 6.34 24.38
CA TYR A 164 -3.78 6.63 23.89
C TYR A 164 -3.55 8.14 23.88
N ALA A 165 -2.41 8.58 24.41
CA ALA A 165 -2.02 9.98 24.37
C ALA A 165 -1.71 10.38 22.92
N GLU A 166 -2.25 11.52 22.51
CA GLU A 166 -2.19 12.01 21.12
C GLU A 166 -1.28 13.23 21.05
N ASP A 167 -0.30 13.23 20.15
CA ASP A 167 0.58 14.37 19.91
C ASP A 167 -0.12 15.53 19.19
N ILE A 168 0.56 16.67 19.06
CA ILE A 168 0.01 17.88 18.41
C ILE A 168 -0.34 17.70 16.92
N TYR A 169 0.10 16.61 16.29
CA TYR A 169 -0.19 16.27 14.90
C TYR A 169 -1.33 15.25 14.76
N GLY A 170 -1.81 14.69 15.87
CA GLY A 170 -2.87 13.70 15.88
C GLY A 170 -2.40 12.24 15.90
N ASN A 171 -1.11 11.98 16.13
CA ASN A 171 -0.64 10.60 16.28
C ASN A 171 -0.81 10.14 17.73
N GLN A 172 -1.40 8.97 17.89
CA GLN A 172 -1.51 8.26 19.16
C GLN A 172 -0.23 7.49 19.44
N HIS A 173 0.22 7.51 20.70
CA HIS A 173 1.45 6.87 21.14
C HIS A 173 1.13 5.67 22.03
N TYR A 174 1.97 4.64 21.99
CA TYR A 174 1.87 3.51 22.91
C TYR A 174 2.62 3.81 24.20
N PRO A 175 2.08 3.40 25.36
CA PRO A 175 2.87 3.32 26.58
C PRO A 175 3.95 2.25 26.45
N LYS A 176 5.04 2.42 27.20
CA LYS A 176 6.21 1.52 27.23
C LYS A 176 6.39 0.85 28.59
N THR A 177 6.91 -0.37 28.56
CA THR A 177 7.41 -1.02 29.79
C THR A 177 8.77 -0.46 30.18
N ALA A 178 9.24 -0.78 31.39
CA ALA A 178 10.58 -0.47 31.86
C ALA A 178 11.72 -1.01 30.96
N GLU A 179 11.42 -1.97 30.10
CA GLU A 179 12.34 -2.54 29.10
C GLU A 179 12.27 -1.85 27.74
N GLU A 180 11.50 -0.77 27.61
CA GLU A 180 11.23 -0.03 26.36
C GLU A 180 10.40 -0.81 25.33
N HIS A 181 9.57 -1.77 25.78
CA HIS A 181 8.60 -2.44 24.92
C HIS A 181 7.28 -1.65 24.89
N GLU A 182 6.80 -1.29 23.71
CA GLU A 182 5.46 -0.71 23.57
C GLU A 182 4.40 -1.78 23.83
N TYR A 183 3.29 -1.39 24.47
CA TYR A 183 2.18 -2.29 24.76
C TYR A 183 0.81 -1.65 24.51
N TYR A 184 -0.15 -2.47 24.09
CA TYR A 184 -1.51 -2.01 23.76
C TYR A 184 -2.37 -1.77 25.01
N ILE A 185 -3.37 -0.90 24.89
CA ILE A 185 -4.41 -0.71 25.92
C ILE A 185 -5.54 -1.71 25.66
N TRP A 186 -5.99 -2.41 26.70
CA TRP A 186 -7.00 -3.47 26.53
C TRP A 186 -8.43 -2.94 26.66
N ILE A 187 -8.81 -1.89 25.91
CA ILE A 187 -10.21 -1.40 25.85
C ILE A 187 -10.54 -0.89 24.44
N GLY A 188 -11.65 -1.36 23.85
CA GLY A 188 -12.17 -0.86 22.57
C GLY A 188 -11.27 -1.18 21.37
N SER A 189 -10.59 -0.15 20.85
CA SER A 189 -9.61 -0.26 19.77
C SER A 189 -8.26 -0.70 20.32
N ILE A 190 -7.81 -1.88 19.88
CA ILE A 190 -6.57 -2.52 20.35
C ILE A 190 -5.30 -1.81 19.85
N TYR A 191 -5.41 -1.05 18.76
CA TYR A 191 -4.27 -0.37 18.15
C TYR A 191 -4.41 1.15 18.25
N ALA A 192 -3.30 1.81 18.59
CA ALA A 192 -3.12 3.24 18.42
C ALA A 192 -3.21 3.61 16.93
N LYS A 193 -3.54 4.86 16.64
CA LYS A 193 -3.69 5.40 15.28
C LYS A 193 -2.75 6.57 15.02
N ASN A 194 -2.25 6.68 13.79
CA ASN A 194 -1.55 7.88 13.35
C ASN A 194 -2.54 9.02 13.01
N ALA A 195 -2.00 10.18 12.63
CA ALA A 195 -2.79 11.34 12.21
C ALA A 195 -3.74 11.08 11.02
N GLU A 196 -3.42 10.08 10.19
CA GLU A 196 -4.23 9.64 9.04
C GLU A 196 -5.32 8.62 9.45
N LYS A 197 -5.43 8.31 10.74
CA LYS A 197 -6.33 7.31 11.33
C LYS A 197 -6.00 5.85 10.99
N LYS A 198 -4.87 5.60 10.35
CA LYS A 198 -4.32 4.26 10.17
C LYS A 198 -3.88 3.72 11.53
N GLU A 199 -4.30 2.50 11.85
CA GLU A 199 -3.84 1.79 13.03
C GLU A 199 -2.33 1.50 12.88
N ILE A 200 -1.59 1.49 13.98
CA ILE A 200 -0.16 1.21 14.03
C ILE A 200 0.10 0.10 15.03
N TYR A 201 1.09 -0.76 14.78
CA TYR A 201 1.45 -1.80 15.74
C TYR A 201 2.32 -1.24 16.88
N PRO A 202 2.19 -1.76 18.11
CA PRO A 202 3.21 -1.53 19.12
C PRO A 202 4.51 -2.21 18.72
N LYS A 203 5.63 -1.54 18.98
CA LYS A 203 6.97 -2.03 18.68
C LYS A 203 7.63 -2.66 19.90
N VAL A 204 8.33 -3.77 19.68
CA VAL A 204 9.29 -4.27 20.67
C VAL A 204 10.59 -3.45 20.61
N LYS A 205 11.48 -3.61 21.60
CA LYS A 205 12.73 -2.86 21.72
C LYS A 205 13.61 -2.92 20.46
N ASP A 206 13.56 -4.04 19.75
CA ASP A 206 14.31 -4.25 18.50
C ASP A 206 13.65 -3.58 17.27
N GLY A 207 12.52 -2.88 17.43
CA GLY A 207 11.80 -2.16 16.38
C GLY A 207 10.77 -2.99 15.60
N ASN A 208 10.62 -4.29 15.89
CA ASN A 208 9.63 -5.14 15.22
C ASN A 208 8.22 -4.84 15.72
N ASP A 209 7.26 -4.84 14.80
CA ASP A 209 5.84 -4.75 15.11
C ASP A 209 5.34 -6.00 15.83
N LYS A 210 4.40 -5.80 16.77
CA LYS A 210 3.81 -6.87 17.57
C LYS A 210 2.29 -6.90 17.38
N PRO A 211 1.73 -7.93 16.71
CA PRO A 211 0.29 -8.06 16.56
C PRO A 211 -0.36 -8.54 17.86
N THR A 212 -1.69 -8.51 17.89
CA THR A 212 -2.47 -8.89 19.08
C THR A 212 -2.98 -10.31 18.93
N PHE A 213 -2.74 -11.12 19.96
CA PHE A 213 -3.18 -12.51 20.01
C PHE A 213 -4.46 -12.59 20.84
N THR A 214 -5.55 -12.98 20.20
CA THR A 214 -6.86 -13.18 20.82
C THR A 214 -7.16 -14.67 20.95
N ASN A 215 -8.17 -15.03 21.75
CA ASN A 215 -8.63 -16.43 21.87
C ASN A 215 -9.12 -17.01 20.53
N THR A 216 -9.49 -16.16 19.57
CA THR A 216 -9.97 -16.57 18.23
C THR A 216 -8.88 -16.56 17.16
N GLY A 217 -7.68 -16.06 17.46
CA GLY A 217 -6.57 -15.97 16.52
C GLY A 217 -5.81 -14.65 16.62
N VAL A 218 -4.99 -14.38 15.60
CA VAL A 218 -4.24 -13.12 15.50
C VAL A 218 -5.17 -12.05 14.93
N GLN A 219 -5.18 -10.88 15.58
CA GLN A 219 -5.76 -9.66 15.05
C GLN A 219 -4.64 -8.82 14.46
N TYR A 220 -4.92 -8.24 13.29
CA TYR A 220 -4.00 -7.38 12.56
C TYR A 220 -4.52 -5.93 12.59
N ALA A 221 -3.59 -4.98 12.58
CA ALA A 221 -3.87 -3.56 12.44
C ALA A 221 -4.41 -3.24 11.05
N LYS A 222 -5.20 -2.18 10.95
CA LYS A 222 -5.85 -1.72 9.73
C LYS A 222 -5.27 -0.42 9.19
N ASP A 223 -5.16 -0.30 7.88
CA ASP A 223 -4.88 0.97 7.22
C ASP A 223 -6.10 1.92 7.27
N ASP A 224 -5.94 3.10 6.68
CA ASP A 224 -6.95 4.16 6.60
C ASP A 224 -8.16 3.76 5.73
N ASP A 225 -7.96 2.87 4.77
CA ASP A 225 -9.04 2.26 3.98
C ASP A 225 -9.79 1.17 4.78
N GLY A 226 -9.13 0.55 5.76
CA GLY A 226 -9.67 -0.51 6.61
C GLY A 226 -9.19 -1.92 6.24
N ASN A 227 -8.19 -2.05 5.38
CA ASN A 227 -7.51 -3.31 5.08
C ASN A 227 -6.61 -3.71 6.25
N GLU A 228 -6.61 -4.98 6.62
CA GLU A 228 -5.63 -5.53 7.54
C GLU A 228 -4.26 -5.64 6.86
N TYR A 229 -3.20 -5.30 7.57
CA TYR A 229 -1.83 -5.46 7.10
C TYR A 229 -0.98 -6.20 8.12
N TYR A 230 -0.01 -6.99 7.64
CA TYR A 230 0.85 -7.79 8.52
C TYR A 230 1.84 -6.90 9.31
N PRO A 231 2.26 -7.31 10.51
CA PRO A 231 3.29 -6.61 11.26
C PRO A 231 4.62 -6.58 10.49
N GLU A 232 5.28 -5.42 10.49
CA GLU A 232 6.56 -5.21 9.85
C GLU A 232 7.72 -5.45 10.84
N MET A 233 8.72 -6.20 10.39
CA MET A 233 9.98 -6.43 11.09
C MET A 233 10.92 -5.25 10.86
N ALA A 234 11.96 -5.12 11.69
CA ALA A 234 12.94 -4.04 11.60
C ALA A 234 13.68 -3.96 10.23
N ASP A 235 13.69 -5.05 9.45
CA ASP A 235 14.27 -5.10 8.10
C ASP A 235 13.28 -4.76 6.97
N GLY A 236 12.03 -4.43 7.31
CA GLY A 236 10.97 -4.06 6.37
C GLY A 236 10.19 -5.22 5.76
N SER A 237 10.46 -6.46 6.21
CA SER A 237 9.65 -7.63 5.88
C SER A 237 8.38 -7.70 6.74
N GLU A 238 7.29 -8.18 6.17
CA GLU A 238 6.05 -8.46 6.88
C GLU A 238 6.07 -9.89 7.44
N LYS A 239 5.44 -10.10 8.60
CA LYS A 239 5.43 -11.41 9.25
C LYS A 239 4.03 -11.93 9.54
N MET A 240 3.76 -13.15 9.08
CA MET A 240 2.54 -13.87 9.44
C MET A 240 2.69 -14.59 10.79
N HIS A 241 1.85 -14.21 11.76
CA HIS A 241 1.80 -14.83 13.11
C HIS A 241 0.61 -15.79 13.32
N GLY A 242 -0.31 -15.91 12.35
CA GLY A 242 -1.59 -16.57 12.55
C GLY A 242 -2.26 -17.03 11.25
N ARG A 243 -3.60 -16.89 11.17
CA ARG A 243 -4.40 -17.37 10.05
C ARG A 243 -4.14 -16.54 8.79
N PHE A 244 -4.67 -15.32 8.63
CA PHE A 244 -4.40 -14.44 7.47
C PHE A 244 -4.75 -12.99 7.78
N ALA A 245 -4.18 -12.04 7.04
CA ALA A 245 -4.69 -10.67 6.93
C ALA A 245 -5.62 -10.55 5.71
N TYR A 246 -6.60 -9.64 5.78
CA TYR A 246 -7.61 -9.43 4.76
C TYR A 246 -7.71 -7.99 4.26
N GLU A 247 -7.88 -7.83 2.95
CA GLU A 247 -8.31 -6.58 2.32
C GLU A 247 -9.82 -6.35 2.52
N ILE A 248 -10.26 -5.11 2.28
CA ILE A 248 -11.67 -4.75 2.18
C ILE A 248 -12.34 -5.66 1.15
N GLY A 249 -13.51 -6.18 1.51
CA GLY A 249 -14.17 -7.23 0.73
C GLY A 249 -13.79 -8.65 1.15
N ASN A 250 -13.00 -8.82 2.22
CA ASN A 250 -12.56 -10.11 2.76
C ASN A 250 -11.68 -10.91 1.81
N VAL A 251 -10.88 -10.25 0.96
CA VAL A 251 -9.89 -10.93 0.13
C VAL A 251 -8.64 -11.18 0.97
N LEU A 252 -8.23 -12.43 1.09
CA LEU A 252 -7.03 -12.83 1.81
C LEU A 252 -5.78 -12.24 1.13
N LYS A 253 -4.83 -11.77 1.94
CA LYS A 253 -3.53 -11.24 1.49
C LYS A 253 -2.38 -12.06 2.04
N TYR A 254 -1.29 -12.20 1.26
CA TYR A 254 -0.03 -12.79 1.72
C TYR A 254 0.91 -11.73 2.32
N PRO A 255 1.72 -12.07 3.34
CA PRO A 255 2.76 -11.17 3.83
C PRO A 255 3.80 -10.92 2.74
N LEU A 256 4.42 -9.74 2.75
CA LEU A 256 5.48 -9.36 1.83
C LEU A 256 6.87 -9.49 2.47
N ASN A 257 7.85 -10.06 1.76
CA ASN A 257 9.24 -10.03 2.22
C ASN A 257 9.85 -8.62 2.07
N LYS A 258 11.12 -8.48 2.49
CA LYS A 258 11.88 -7.21 2.39
C LYS A 258 11.99 -6.63 0.98
N ASN A 259 11.82 -7.44 -0.07
CA ASN A 259 11.82 -7.00 -1.47
C ASN A 259 10.41 -6.67 -1.98
N LYS A 260 9.42 -6.62 -1.07
CA LYS A 260 8.00 -6.40 -1.36
C LYS A 260 7.40 -7.44 -2.33
N LEU A 261 7.86 -8.69 -2.23
CA LEU A 261 7.26 -9.83 -2.93
C LEU A 261 6.45 -10.69 -1.94
N PRO A 262 5.33 -11.30 -2.35
CA PRO A 262 4.54 -12.15 -1.47
C PRO A 262 5.32 -13.37 -1.00
N GLU A 263 5.19 -13.69 0.29
CA GLU A 263 5.73 -14.90 0.90
C GLU A 263 4.65 -15.97 1.00
N TYR A 264 4.75 -16.91 0.07
CA TYR A 264 3.91 -18.09 0.07
C TYR A 264 4.37 -19.11 1.13
N PRO A 265 3.44 -19.82 1.79
CA PRO A 265 3.78 -21.01 2.57
C PRO A 265 4.50 -22.03 1.68
N LYS A 266 5.38 -22.84 2.26
CA LYS A 266 6.09 -23.91 1.54
C LYS A 266 5.57 -25.27 1.96
N ASP A 267 5.37 -26.15 1.00
CA ASP A 267 5.12 -27.55 1.25
C ASP A 267 6.38 -28.18 1.87
N PRO A 268 6.30 -28.83 3.04
CA PRO A 268 7.48 -29.32 3.75
C PRO A 268 8.19 -30.50 3.07
N ALA A 269 7.52 -31.19 2.14
CA ALA A 269 8.09 -32.34 1.44
C ALA A 269 8.80 -31.93 0.14
N THR A 270 8.22 -30.99 -0.61
CA THR A 270 8.75 -30.54 -1.91
C THR A 270 9.58 -29.26 -1.79
N GLU A 271 9.34 -28.46 -0.74
CA GLU A 271 9.80 -27.08 -0.57
C GLU A 271 9.26 -26.11 -1.64
N ASP A 272 8.30 -26.54 -2.44
CA ASP A 272 7.57 -25.67 -3.36
C ASP A 272 6.68 -24.71 -2.55
N GLU A 273 6.62 -23.46 -2.97
CA GLU A 273 5.63 -22.51 -2.47
C GLU A 273 4.23 -22.99 -2.88
N VAL A 274 3.23 -22.81 -2.03
CA VAL A 274 1.86 -23.26 -2.27
C VAL A 274 0.86 -22.13 -2.21
N TYR A 275 -0.10 -22.16 -3.14
CA TYR A 275 -1.26 -21.29 -3.10
C TYR A 275 -2.21 -21.69 -1.97
N TYR A 276 -2.95 -20.71 -1.48
CA TYR A 276 -3.96 -20.88 -0.45
C TYR A 276 -5.34 -20.68 -1.08
N ILE A 277 -6.30 -21.46 -0.58
CA ILE A 277 -7.71 -21.26 -0.89
C ILE A 277 -8.29 -20.52 0.30
N ASP A 278 -8.77 -19.30 0.09
CA ASP A 278 -9.35 -18.51 1.17
C ASP A 278 -10.56 -19.28 1.75
N PRO A 279 -10.55 -19.63 3.05
CA PRO A 279 -11.60 -20.41 3.66
C PRO A 279 -12.94 -19.66 3.74
N LYS A 280 -12.93 -18.32 3.63
CA LYS A 280 -14.16 -17.52 3.63
C LYS A 280 -14.86 -17.54 2.27
N THR A 281 -14.10 -17.35 1.19
CA THR A 281 -14.65 -17.24 -0.17
C THR A 281 -14.58 -18.54 -0.96
N SER A 282 -13.80 -19.52 -0.51
CA SER A 282 -13.43 -20.73 -1.26
C SER A 282 -12.74 -20.45 -2.60
N LEU A 283 -12.17 -19.25 -2.76
CA LEU A 283 -11.43 -18.85 -3.97
C LEU A 283 -9.93 -19.02 -3.76
N LEU A 284 -9.22 -19.40 -4.82
CA LEU A 284 -7.77 -19.42 -4.82
C LEU A 284 -7.23 -17.99 -4.80
N VAL A 285 -6.19 -17.77 -4.00
CA VAL A 285 -5.57 -16.45 -3.81
C VAL A 285 -4.21 -16.45 -4.47
N ILE A 286 -3.96 -15.48 -5.35
CA ILE A 286 -2.62 -15.17 -5.87
C ILE A 286 -2.13 -13.93 -5.12
N GLY A 287 -0.97 -14.02 -4.48
CA GLY A 287 -0.35 -12.91 -3.77
C GLY A 287 0.05 -11.77 -4.70
N ARG A 288 0.00 -10.55 -4.17
CA ARG A 288 0.38 -9.32 -4.87
C ARG A 288 1.73 -8.83 -4.35
N ASP A 289 2.52 -8.21 -5.22
CA ASP A 289 3.74 -7.50 -4.82
C ASP A 289 3.41 -6.10 -4.27
N GLY A 290 4.45 -5.36 -3.86
CA GLY A 290 4.31 -3.98 -3.37
C GLY A 290 3.79 -2.98 -4.39
N ASN A 291 3.73 -3.33 -5.68
CA ASN A 291 3.14 -2.49 -6.73
C ASN A 291 1.65 -2.84 -6.98
N GLY A 292 1.17 -3.95 -6.41
CA GLY A 292 -0.19 -4.47 -6.61
C GLY A 292 -0.31 -5.53 -7.71
N ASP A 293 0.78 -5.88 -8.39
CA ASP A 293 0.80 -6.91 -9.43
C ASP A 293 0.75 -8.29 -8.78
N GLN A 294 -0.05 -9.20 -9.32
CA GLN A 294 -0.07 -10.57 -8.85
C GLN A 294 1.22 -11.30 -9.27
N VAL A 295 1.75 -12.11 -8.35
CA VAL A 295 3.01 -12.85 -8.55
C VAL A 295 2.75 -14.32 -8.35
N TYR A 296 3.20 -15.18 -9.25
CA TYR A 296 3.06 -16.63 -9.06
C TYR A 296 3.95 -17.16 -7.92
N ALA A 297 3.48 -18.22 -7.25
CA ALA A 297 4.28 -19.04 -6.36
C ALA A 297 5.40 -19.75 -7.13
N ASN A 298 6.53 -19.97 -6.44
CA ASN A 298 7.74 -20.58 -6.98
C ASN A 298 7.90 -22.04 -6.52
N ARG A 299 8.43 -22.87 -7.41
CA ARG A 299 8.96 -24.18 -7.04
C ARG A 299 10.31 -24.04 -6.35
N LYS A 300 10.79 -25.11 -5.71
CA LYS A 300 12.12 -25.19 -5.09
C LYS A 300 13.26 -24.80 -6.04
N ASN A 301 13.11 -25.06 -7.34
CA ASN A 301 14.11 -24.70 -8.35
C ASN A 301 14.06 -23.23 -8.80
N GLY A 302 13.15 -22.42 -8.25
CA GLY A 302 12.94 -21.01 -8.58
C GLY A 302 12.01 -20.77 -9.77
N ASP A 303 11.44 -21.81 -10.40
CA ASP A 303 10.45 -21.62 -11.46
C ASP A 303 9.09 -21.27 -10.87
N GLN A 304 8.48 -20.21 -11.37
CA GLN A 304 7.08 -19.91 -11.11
C GLN A 304 6.16 -20.96 -11.75
N TYR A 305 4.99 -21.17 -11.17
CA TYR A 305 4.02 -22.11 -11.72
C TYR A 305 2.58 -21.63 -11.59
N TYR A 306 1.77 -21.99 -12.59
CA TYR A 306 0.34 -21.66 -12.64
C TYR A 306 -0.45 -22.44 -11.58
N PRO A 307 -1.39 -21.80 -10.87
CA PRO A 307 -2.18 -22.44 -9.82
C PRO A 307 -3.19 -23.49 -10.34
N GLY A 308 -3.75 -23.31 -11.54
CA GLY A 308 -4.83 -24.16 -12.04
C GLY A 308 -5.36 -23.73 -13.41
N PHE A 309 -6.21 -24.56 -14.07
CA PHE A 309 -6.73 -24.28 -15.44
C PHE A 309 -7.54 -23.00 -15.48
N GLY A 310 -7.24 -22.13 -16.44
CA GLY A 310 -7.88 -20.81 -16.55
C GLY A 310 -7.50 -19.79 -15.47
N ILE A 311 -6.57 -20.11 -14.56
CA ILE A 311 -6.15 -19.18 -13.50
C ILE A 311 -4.74 -18.68 -13.79
N TYR A 312 -4.59 -17.37 -13.91
CA TYR A 312 -3.34 -16.67 -14.16
C TYR A 312 -3.25 -15.40 -13.32
N ALA A 313 -2.02 -14.96 -13.09
CA ALA A 313 -1.71 -13.69 -12.44
C ALA A 313 -2.01 -12.52 -13.38
N VAL A 314 -2.38 -11.37 -12.84
CA VAL A 314 -2.58 -10.12 -13.57
C VAL A 314 -1.82 -8.95 -12.94
N THR A 315 -1.53 -7.90 -13.72
CA THR A 315 -1.05 -6.62 -13.20
C THR A 315 -2.14 -5.92 -12.39
N LYS A 316 -1.80 -4.85 -11.69
CA LYS A 316 -2.79 -3.99 -11.01
C LYS A 316 -3.82 -3.35 -11.95
N GLU A 317 -3.51 -3.26 -13.25
CA GLU A 317 -4.44 -2.83 -14.31
C GLU A 317 -5.14 -4.02 -15.01
N ASP A 318 -5.18 -5.18 -14.36
CA ASP A 318 -5.82 -6.41 -14.84
C ASP A 318 -5.24 -6.95 -16.15
N LEU A 319 -3.96 -6.65 -16.46
CA LEU A 319 -3.29 -7.22 -17.63
C LEU A 319 -2.68 -8.59 -17.31
N PRO A 320 -2.85 -9.60 -18.16
CA PRO A 320 -2.37 -10.95 -17.92
C PRO A 320 -0.84 -11.05 -17.82
N LEU A 321 -0.39 -11.86 -16.86
CA LEU A 321 1.02 -12.17 -16.61
C LEU A 321 1.29 -13.66 -16.81
N TYR A 322 2.36 -13.95 -17.51
CA TYR A 322 2.92 -15.30 -17.66
C TYR A 322 3.91 -15.61 -16.53
N ALA A 323 4.00 -16.89 -16.15
CA ALA A 323 5.00 -17.39 -15.22
C ALA A 323 6.42 -17.32 -15.81
N PHE A 324 7.42 -17.17 -14.95
CA PHE A 324 8.84 -17.18 -15.31
C PHE A 324 9.61 -18.35 -14.72
N SER A 325 10.64 -18.81 -15.44
CA SER A 325 11.65 -19.71 -14.89
C SER A 325 12.56 -18.98 -13.90
N GLY A 326 13.30 -19.73 -13.09
CA GLY A 326 14.35 -19.19 -12.22
C GLY A 326 15.47 -18.44 -12.96
N LYS A 327 15.49 -18.50 -14.30
CA LYS A 327 16.39 -17.76 -15.19
C LYS A 327 15.75 -16.53 -15.84
N GLY A 328 14.48 -16.24 -15.54
CA GLY A 328 13.71 -15.13 -16.11
C GLY A 328 13.14 -15.39 -17.51
N GLU A 329 12.99 -16.65 -17.92
CA GLU A 329 12.38 -17.01 -19.21
C GLU A 329 10.88 -17.27 -19.04
N ILE A 330 10.05 -16.84 -20.00
CA ILE A 330 8.61 -17.11 -19.98
C ILE A 330 8.35 -18.62 -20.02
N ILE A 331 7.54 -19.10 -19.07
CA ILE A 331 6.99 -20.44 -19.02
C ILE A 331 5.58 -20.39 -19.60
N PHE A 332 5.41 -20.94 -20.78
CA PHE A 332 4.08 -21.23 -21.30
C PHE A 332 3.49 -22.41 -20.55
N ARG A 333 2.18 -22.35 -20.34
CA ARG A 333 1.48 -23.47 -19.75
C ARG A 333 1.36 -24.60 -20.75
N LYS A 334 1.36 -25.84 -20.25
CA LYS A 334 1.29 -27.06 -21.06
C LYS A 334 0.00 -27.84 -20.85
N THR A 335 -0.52 -28.44 -21.90
CA THR A 335 -1.57 -29.47 -21.82
C THR A 335 -1.01 -30.77 -21.25
N VAL A 336 -1.88 -31.76 -21.01
CA VAL A 336 -1.44 -33.10 -20.56
C VAL A 336 -0.57 -33.82 -21.59
N GLU A 337 -0.75 -33.49 -22.87
CA GLU A 337 0.08 -33.97 -23.98
C GLU A 337 1.39 -33.17 -24.11
N GLY A 338 1.56 -32.09 -23.35
CA GLY A 338 2.78 -31.28 -23.37
C GLY A 338 2.79 -30.14 -24.39
N ASN A 339 1.68 -29.87 -25.09
CA ASN A 339 1.56 -28.70 -25.97
C ASN A 339 1.52 -27.42 -25.12
N GLU A 340 2.37 -26.45 -25.43
CA GLU A 340 2.28 -25.13 -24.86
C GLU A 340 1.08 -24.36 -25.45
N TYR A 341 0.44 -23.52 -24.63
CA TYR A 341 -0.65 -22.65 -25.09
C TYR A 341 -0.52 -21.24 -24.53
N TYR A 342 -1.14 -20.29 -25.23
CA TYR A 342 -1.27 -18.92 -24.79
C TYR A 342 -2.33 -18.82 -23.69
N LEU A 343 -2.13 -17.93 -22.72
CA LEU A 343 -3.24 -17.52 -21.86
C LEU A 343 -4.33 -16.92 -22.76
N VAL A 344 -5.58 -17.10 -22.37
CA VAL A 344 -6.71 -16.51 -23.09
C VAL A 344 -7.43 -15.50 -22.21
N ASP A 345 -7.88 -14.41 -22.81
CA ASP A 345 -8.73 -13.44 -22.12
C ASP A 345 -10.20 -13.91 -22.12
N GLU A 346 -11.11 -13.03 -21.69
CA GLU A 346 -12.56 -13.32 -21.64
C GLU A 346 -13.21 -13.54 -23.02
N THR A 347 -12.51 -13.17 -24.11
CA THR A 347 -12.96 -13.36 -25.50
C THR A 347 -12.35 -14.59 -26.16
N ASP A 348 -11.66 -15.43 -25.39
CA ASP A 348 -10.85 -16.57 -25.86
C ASP A 348 -9.64 -16.16 -26.73
N ASP A 349 -9.24 -14.88 -26.69
CA ASP A 349 -8.11 -14.38 -27.46
C ASP A 349 -6.78 -14.75 -26.82
N GLY A 350 -5.90 -15.32 -27.63
CA GLY A 350 -4.54 -15.65 -27.27
C GLY A 350 -3.75 -14.41 -26.88
N ILE A 351 -3.48 -14.28 -25.59
CA ILE A 351 -2.71 -13.20 -25.00
C ILE A 351 -1.25 -13.34 -25.46
N PHE A 352 -0.81 -12.45 -26.34
CA PHE A 352 0.60 -12.41 -26.81
C PHE A 352 1.43 -11.32 -26.12
N LEU A 353 0.89 -10.78 -25.02
CA LEU A 353 1.52 -9.80 -24.15
C LEU A 353 1.73 -10.39 -22.75
N HIS A 354 2.84 -10.01 -22.12
CA HIS A 354 3.08 -10.20 -20.70
C HIS A 354 3.04 -8.80 -20.07
N GLY A 355 1.95 -8.50 -19.35
CA GLY A 355 1.60 -7.11 -19.03
C GLY A 355 1.50 -6.29 -20.30
N GLN A 356 2.38 -5.30 -20.47
CA GLN A 356 2.44 -4.47 -21.68
C GLN A 356 3.54 -4.86 -22.68
N LYS A 357 4.32 -5.92 -22.40
CA LYS A 357 5.47 -6.32 -23.23
C LYS A 357 5.09 -7.49 -24.14
N LEU A 358 5.52 -7.43 -25.39
CA LEU A 358 5.40 -8.56 -26.33
C LEU A 358 6.15 -9.79 -25.78
N LEU A 359 5.54 -10.96 -25.94
CA LEU A 359 6.21 -12.21 -25.62
C LEU A 359 7.51 -12.38 -26.43
N PRO A 360 8.55 -13.01 -25.87
CA PRO A 360 9.84 -13.13 -26.54
C PRO A 360 9.87 -14.21 -27.62
N ARG A 361 8.92 -15.16 -27.60
CA ARG A 361 8.83 -16.30 -28.52
C ARG A 361 7.38 -16.79 -28.66
N TYR A 362 7.16 -17.65 -29.65
CA TYR A 362 5.92 -18.41 -29.80
C TYR A 362 5.84 -19.58 -28.80
N ALA A 363 4.61 -19.96 -28.45
CA ALA A 363 4.29 -21.24 -27.83
C ALA A 363 4.62 -22.39 -28.78
N LYS A 364 4.87 -23.59 -28.26
CA LYS A 364 5.27 -24.78 -29.03
C LYS A 364 4.42 -26.02 -28.76
N ASP A 365 4.17 -26.81 -29.80
CA ASP A 365 3.56 -28.13 -29.66
C ASP A 365 4.55 -29.19 -29.13
N ILE A 366 4.07 -30.42 -28.93
CA ILE A 366 4.89 -31.56 -28.48
C ILE A 366 6.02 -31.94 -29.47
N ASN A 367 5.89 -31.56 -30.74
CA ASN A 367 6.89 -31.78 -31.79
C ASN A 367 7.85 -30.59 -31.94
N ASN A 368 7.79 -29.62 -31.01
CA ASN A 368 8.58 -28.38 -31.01
C ASN A 368 8.29 -27.47 -32.23
N ASN A 369 7.11 -27.59 -32.83
CA ASN A 369 6.58 -26.62 -33.79
C ASN A 369 6.03 -25.40 -33.05
N GLU A 370 6.38 -24.21 -33.51
CA GLU A 370 5.85 -22.96 -32.99
C GLU A 370 4.41 -22.73 -33.48
N ILE A 371 3.59 -22.19 -32.59
CA ILE A 371 2.16 -21.95 -32.77
C ILE A 371 1.92 -20.44 -32.70
N TYR A 372 1.22 -19.86 -33.67
CA TYR A 372 0.83 -18.46 -33.56
C TYR A 372 -0.24 -18.27 -32.46
N PRO A 373 -0.20 -17.16 -31.69
CA PRO A 373 -1.35 -16.73 -30.92
C PRO A 373 -2.52 -16.41 -31.87
N ILE A 374 -3.74 -16.66 -31.41
CA ILE A 374 -4.96 -16.41 -32.15
C ILE A 374 -5.65 -15.19 -31.55
N LEU A 375 -6.13 -14.27 -32.37
CA LEU A 375 -6.94 -13.11 -31.99
C LEU A 375 -8.29 -13.19 -32.69
N THR A 376 -9.38 -13.05 -31.95
CA THR A 376 -10.74 -13.09 -32.46
C THR A 376 -11.17 -11.68 -32.78
N ILE A 377 -11.38 -11.45 -34.07
CA ILE A 377 -11.88 -10.18 -34.58
C ILE A 377 -13.37 -10.36 -34.84
N THR A 378 -14.16 -9.46 -34.26
CA THR A 378 -15.57 -9.31 -34.63
C THR A 378 -15.62 -8.49 -35.92
N SER A 379 -16.07 -9.11 -37.01
CA SER A 379 -16.27 -8.38 -38.27
C SER A 379 -17.41 -7.37 -38.14
N ASP A 380 -17.50 -6.41 -39.07
CA ASP A 380 -18.64 -5.48 -39.17
C ASP A 380 -20.00 -6.20 -39.33
N LEU A 381 -19.98 -7.48 -39.71
CA LEU A 381 -21.17 -8.34 -39.85
C LEU A 381 -21.50 -9.11 -38.56
N GLY A 382 -20.78 -8.87 -37.47
CA GLY A 382 -20.96 -9.57 -36.19
C GLY A 382 -20.48 -11.02 -36.20
N THR A 383 -19.72 -11.44 -37.22
CA THR A 383 -19.14 -12.78 -37.26
C THR A 383 -17.78 -12.79 -36.57
N TYR A 384 -17.62 -13.68 -35.61
CA TYR A 384 -16.33 -13.95 -34.97
C TYR A 384 -15.42 -14.67 -35.96
N SER A 385 -14.22 -14.13 -36.13
CA SER A 385 -13.20 -14.68 -37.03
C SER A 385 -11.85 -14.65 -36.35
N SER A 386 -11.10 -15.74 -36.44
CA SER A 386 -9.80 -15.89 -35.79
C SER A 386 -8.67 -15.52 -36.74
N THR A 387 -7.77 -14.62 -36.33
CA THR A 387 -6.52 -14.34 -37.04
C THR A 387 -5.33 -14.83 -36.22
N GLU A 388 -4.34 -15.41 -36.87
CA GLU A 388 -3.04 -15.68 -36.26
C GLU A 388 -2.26 -14.36 -36.15
N VAL A 389 -1.59 -14.11 -35.02
CA VAL A 389 -0.85 -12.86 -34.77
C VAL A 389 0.65 -13.11 -34.69
N THR A 390 1.44 -12.23 -35.28
CA THR A 390 2.90 -12.38 -35.30
C THR A 390 3.55 -11.68 -34.11
N ILE A 391 4.47 -12.37 -33.44
CA ILE A 391 5.27 -11.87 -32.33
C ILE A 391 6.59 -11.30 -32.86
N GLY A 392 6.88 -10.03 -32.54
CA GLY A 392 8.12 -9.34 -32.95
C GLY A 392 8.30 -9.22 -34.48
N GLY A 393 7.23 -9.39 -35.25
CA GLY A 393 7.27 -9.48 -36.71
C GLY A 393 8.18 -10.61 -37.21
N LYS A 394 8.18 -11.76 -36.54
CA LYS A 394 8.86 -12.99 -36.99
C LYS A 394 7.82 -14.01 -37.45
N TYR A 395 8.21 -14.95 -38.30
CA TYR A 395 7.36 -16.11 -38.59
C TYR A 395 7.56 -17.19 -37.54
N ALA A 396 6.48 -17.90 -37.19
CA ALA A 396 6.55 -19.16 -36.46
C ALA A 396 7.17 -20.26 -37.33
N VAL A 397 7.83 -21.23 -36.70
CA VAL A 397 8.53 -22.35 -37.33
C VAL A 397 7.77 -23.67 -37.16
N TRP A 398 7.52 -24.37 -38.26
CA TRP A 398 6.89 -25.70 -38.32
C TRP A 398 7.79 -26.66 -39.10
N ASN A 399 8.12 -27.82 -38.53
CA ASN A 399 9.06 -28.78 -39.10
C ASN A 399 10.39 -28.12 -39.55
N ASN A 400 10.95 -27.26 -38.69
CA ASN A 400 12.17 -26.47 -38.94
C ASN A 400 12.09 -25.51 -40.14
N LYS A 401 10.90 -25.15 -40.60
CA LYS A 401 10.69 -24.16 -41.66
C LYS A 401 9.71 -23.07 -41.18
N PRO A 402 9.96 -21.79 -41.47
CA PRO A 402 8.97 -20.76 -41.16
C PRO A 402 7.68 -21.04 -41.92
N TYR A 403 6.54 -20.59 -41.40
CA TYR A 403 5.26 -20.69 -42.12
C TYR A 403 4.45 -19.42 -41.99
N TYR A 404 3.58 -19.16 -42.98
CA TYR A 404 2.80 -17.94 -43.03
C TYR A 404 1.65 -17.98 -42.01
N PRO A 405 1.42 -16.89 -41.27
CA PRO A 405 0.22 -16.74 -40.44
C PRO A 405 -1.04 -16.68 -41.30
N MET A 406 -2.19 -16.99 -40.71
CA MET A 406 -3.52 -16.95 -41.34
C MET A 406 -4.35 -15.76 -40.85
N ASP A 407 -5.09 -15.14 -41.76
CA ASP A 407 -6.05 -14.09 -41.44
C ASP A 407 -7.42 -14.67 -41.03
N ALA A 408 -8.34 -13.78 -40.65
CA ALA A 408 -9.73 -14.05 -40.28
C ALA A 408 -10.54 -14.90 -41.30
N TYR A 409 -10.07 -15.01 -42.55
CA TYR A 409 -10.72 -15.73 -43.64
C TYR A 409 -9.91 -16.96 -44.06
N ASP A 410 -9.05 -17.47 -43.17
CA ASP A 410 -8.14 -18.60 -43.43
C ASP A 410 -7.16 -18.37 -44.60
N ASN A 411 -6.93 -17.12 -45.03
CA ASN A 411 -5.89 -16.84 -46.00
C ASN A 411 -4.56 -16.69 -45.29
N GLU A 412 -3.54 -17.36 -45.80
CA GLU A 412 -2.18 -17.06 -45.37
C GLU A 412 -1.79 -15.61 -45.76
N TYR A 413 -0.92 -14.97 -44.98
CA TYR A 413 -0.43 -13.64 -45.26
C TYR A 413 1.07 -13.46 -44.93
N ILE A 414 1.66 -12.37 -45.41
CA ILE A 414 3.07 -12.06 -45.17
C ILE A 414 3.27 -10.97 -44.12
N ILE A 415 4.43 -11.01 -43.48
CA ILE A 415 4.98 -9.93 -42.67
C ILE A 415 5.73 -9.00 -43.61
N HIS A 416 5.23 -7.78 -43.78
CA HIS A 416 5.88 -6.75 -44.58
C HIS A 416 7.11 -6.21 -43.86
N LYS A 417 8.29 -6.80 -44.11
CA LYS A 417 9.55 -6.32 -43.59
C LYS A 417 10.24 -5.45 -44.63
N LYS A 418 10.73 -4.30 -44.17
CA LYS A 418 11.50 -3.38 -44.99
C LYS A 418 12.99 -3.56 -44.72
N ASP A 419 13.80 -3.49 -45.77
CA ASP A 419 15.25 -3.44 -45.68
C ASP A 419 15.73 -2.07 -45.17
N SER A 420 17.05 -1.89 -45.05
CA SER A 420 17.66 -0.61 -44.67
C SER A 420 17.35 0.55 -45.62
N ASN A 421 16.95 0.25 -46.86
CA ASN A 421 16.57 1.22 -47.89
C ASN A 421 15.06 1.48 -47.94
N LYS A 422 14.29 0.95 -46.97
CA LYS A 422 12.82 1.01 -46.91
C LYS A 422 12.10 0.25 -48.05
N ASN A 423 12.81 -0.58 -48.82
CA ASN A 423 12.22 -1.47 -49.81
C ASN A 423 11.73 -2.75 -49.12
N LEU A 424 10.85 -3.51 -49.78
CA LEU A 424 10.44 -4.82 -49.27
C LEU A 424 11.64 -5.77 -49.25
N ASP A 425 11.94 -6.34 -48.09
CA ASP A 425 12.94 -7.39 -47.96
C ASP A 425 12.29 -8.72 -48.37
N GLU A 426 12.52 -9.17 -49.60
CA GLU A 426 11.95 -10.43 -50.11
C GLU A 426 12.39 -11.63 -49.26
N LYS A 427 13.65 -11.67 -48.80
CA LYS A 427 14.19 -12.82 -48.08
C LYS A 427 13.52 -12.97 -46.72
N VAL A 428 13.27 -11.86 -46.03
CA VAL A 428 12.61 -11.88 -44.73
C VAL A 428 11.10 -12.01 -44.89
N SER A 429 10.48 -11.33 -45.86
CA SER A 429 9.02 -11.35 -46.05
C SER A 429 8.53 -12.66 -46.68
N PHE A 430 9.39 -13.37 -47.44
CA PHE A 430 9.07 -14.64 -48.11
C PHE A 430 10.13 -15.69 -47.83
N PRO A 431 10.28 -16.13 -46.57
CA PRO A 431 11.44 -16.90 -46.12
C PRO A 431 11.59 -18.27 -46.79
N ASN A 432 10.56 -18.75 -47.47
CA ASN A 432 10.58 -20.01 -48.19
C ASN A 432 10.34 -19.87 -49.70
N SER A 433 10.27 -18.64 -50.22
CA SER A 433 9.98 -18.34 -51.63
C SER A 433 8.71 -19.00 -52.21
N TYR A 434 7.86 -19.61 -51.37
CA TYR A 434 6.67 -20.33 -51.81
C TYR A 434 5.46 -19.39 -51.84
N PRO A 435 4.49 -19.66 -52.74
CA PRO A 435 3.30 -18.85 -52.84
C PRO A 435 2.49 -18.94 -51.55
N ILE A 436 1.99 -17.80 -51.09
CA ILE A 436 0.92 -17.67 -50.10
C ILE A 436 -0.34 -18.27 -50.74
N THR A 437 -1.14 -19.06 -50.02
CA THR A 437 -2.29 -19.73 -50.63
C THR A 437 -3.59 -19.63 -49.82
N ASN A 438 -4.71 -19.57 -50.55
CA ASN A 438 -6.05 -19.87 -50.05
C ASN A 438 -6.69 -20.86 -51.02
N ASP A 439 -7.19 -21.99 -50.50
CA ASP A 439 -7.81 -23.08 -51.27
C ASP A 439 -7.08 -23.41 -52.59
N LYS A 440 -5.75 -23.53 -52.49
CA LYS A 440 -4.82 -23.79 -53.59
C LYS A 440 -4.69 -22.67 -54.63
N PHE A 441 -5.33 -21.53 -54.51
CA PHE A 441 -5.01 -20.37 -55.35
C PHE A 441 -3.79 -19.65 -54.82
N VAL A 442 -2.93 -19.16 -55.71
CA VAL A 442 -1.80 -18.31 -55.34
C VAL A 442 -2.30 -16.90 -55.02
N ILE A 443 -1.94 -16.40 -53.84
CA ILE A 443 -2.15 -15.01 -53.41
C ILE A 443 -0.87 -14.22 -53.73
N VAL A 444 -1.04 -13.12 -54.44
CA VAL A 444 0.02 -12.15 -54.76
C VAL A 444 -0.12 -10.97 -53.79
N PRO A 445 0.88 -10.69 -52.94
CA PRO A 445 0.74 -9.65 -51.95
C PRO A 445 0.73 -8.24 -52.56
N ASN A 446 0.07 -7.33 -51.87
CA ASN A 446 0.08 -5.92 -52.20
C ASN A 446 1.26 -5.20 -51.56
N VAL A 447 2.14 -4.64 -52.38
CA VAL A 447 3.27 -3.83 -51.91
C VAL A 447 3.16 -2.46 -52.56
N ASN A 448 2.89 -1.44 -51.74
CA ASN A 448 2.67 -0.06 -52.19
C ASN A 448 1.56 0.06 -53.26
N ASN A 449 0.41 -0.56 -53.01
CA ASN A 449 -0.76 -0.57 -53.91
C ASN A 449 -0.55 -1.25 -55.27
N ASN A 450 0.45 -2.12 -55.38
CA ASN A 450 0.75 -2.86 -56.60
C ASN A 450 0.95 -4.35 -56.32
N PRO A 451 0.58 -5.24 -57.26
CA PRO A 451 0.86 -6.67 -57.13
C PRO A 451 2.36 -6.91 -57.14
N TYR A 452 2.85 -7.59 -56.10
CA TYR A 452 4.27 -7.91 -55.98
C TYR A 452 4.53 -9.37 -56.38
N ILE A 453 4.96 -9.57 -57.62
CA ILE A 453 5.29 -10.89 -58.15
C ILE A 453 6.73 -11.22 -57.80
N LEU A 454 6.91 -12.25 -56.97
CA LEU A 454 8.22 -12.73 -56.53
C LEU A 454 9.08 -13.18 -57.70
N THR A 455 10.33 -12.72 -57.71
CA THR A 455 11.33 -13.08 -58.74
C THR A 455 11.67 -14.58 -58.73
N ASN A 456 11.62 -15.20 -57.55
CA ASN A 456 11.88 -16.63 -57.31
C ASN A 456 10.61 -17.44 -57.05
N GLY A 457 9.44 -16.87 -57.36
CA GLY A 457 8.14 -17.49 -57.12
C GLY A 457 7.73 -18.52 -58.19
N VAL A 458 6.42 -18.60 -58.42
CA VAL A 458 5.85 -19.54 -59.40
C VAL A 458 6.24 -19.13 -60.83
N SER A 459 6.90 -20.01 -61.57
CA SER A 459 7.62 -19.73 -62.84
C SER A 459 6.78 -19.21 -64.03
N HIS A 460 5.47 -19.07 -63.86
CA HIS A 460 4.53 -18.58 -64.87
C HIS A 460 3.53 -17.58 -64.31
N LEU A 461 3.68 -17.16 -63.05
CA LEU A 461 2.80 -16.19 -62.44
C LEU A 461 3.13 -14.79 -62.99
N THR A 462 2.16 -14.20 -63.66
CA THR A 462 2.26 -12.84 -64.23
C THR A 462 1.05 -12.00 -63.81
N ASN A 463 1.11 -10.69 -64.07
CA ASN A 463 -0.05 -9.81 -63.83
C ASN A 463 -1.31 -10.22 -64.60
N LYS A 464 -1.18 -11.02 -65.68
CA LYS A 464 -2.33 -11.53 -66.46
C LYS A 464 -3.11 -12.61 -65.72
N ASN A 465 -2.50 -13.25 -64.73
CA ASN A 465 -3.11 -14.30 -63.92
C ASN A 465 -3.96 -13.75 -62.78
N ILE A 466 -3.85 -12.46 -62.47
CA ILE A 466 -4.63 -11.82 -61.42
C ILE A 466 -6.09 -11.73 -61.86
N ILE A 467 -6.97 -12.43 -61.16
CA ILE A 467 -8.40 -12.48 -61.46
C ILE A 467 -9.23 -11.56 -60.56
N GLY A 468 -8.65 -11.05 -59.48
CA GLY A 468 -9.32 -10.16 -58.56
C GLY A 468 -8.45 -9.70 -57.40
N LYS A 469 -9.07 -8.91 -56.51
CA LYS A 469 -8.49 -8.49 -55.24
C LYS A 469 -9.09 -9.33 -54.12
N LEU A 470 -8.27 -9.70 -53.16
CA LEU A 470 -8.63 -10.37 -51.92
C LEU A 470 -8.96 -9.31 -50.86
N TYR A 471 -10.06 -9.52 -50.15
CA TYR A 471 -10.45 -8.66 -49.04
C TYR A 471 -9.73 -9.08 -47.75
N ARG A 472 -9.29 -8.10 -46.94
CA ARG A 472 -8.73 -8.27 -45.60
C ARG A 472 -9.17 -7.11 -44.71
N ASP A 473 -9.85 -7.40 -43.60
CA ASP A 473 -10.43 -6.40 -42.70
C ASP A 473 -9.38 -5.45 -42.09
N THR A 474 -8.29 -5.99 -41.54
CA THR A 474 -7.29 -5.21 -40.78
C THR A 474 -6.31 -4.41 -41.64
N LEU A 475 -6.22 -4.70 -42.94
CA LEU A 475 -5.24 -4.09 -43.85
C LEU A 475 -5.85 -3.11 -44.86
N GLN A 476 -7.14 -2.77 -44.74
CA GLN A 476 -7.85 -1.94 -45.72
C GLN A 476 -7.56 -2.36 -47.17
N TYR A 477 -7.57 -3.68 -47.42
CA TYR A 477 -7.40 -4.29 -48.74
C TYR A 477 -6.00 -4.11 -49.39
N HIS A 478 -5.37 -5.11 -50.02
CA HIS A 478 -5.69 -5.57 -51.38
C HIS A 478 -4.64 -6.58 -51.89
N ASP A 479 -4.38 -7.67 -51.18
CA ASP A 479 -3.68 -8.78 -51.84
C ASP A 479 -4.49 -9.22 -53.08
N PHE A 480 -3.86 -9.89 -54.03
CA PHE A 480 -4.45 -10.25 -55.30
C PHE A 480 -4.60 -11.76 -55.38
N ILE A 481 -5.76 -12.23 -55.83
CA ILE A 481 -6.00 -13.64 -56.09
C ILE A 481 -5.76 -13.93 -57.57
N THR A 482 -5.23 -15.12 -57.86
CA THR A 482 -4.83 -15.52 -59.20
C THR A 482 -5.58 -16.77 -59.65
N ASP A 483 -5.61 -17.05 -60.95
CA ASP A 483 -6.09 -18.32 -61.52
C ASP A 483 -5.03 -19.45 -61.47
N VAL A 484 -3.86 -19.17 -60.88
CA VAL A 484 -2.78 -20.14 -60.76
C VAL A 484 -3.00 -21.04 -59.56
N ILE A 485 -3.03 -22.35 -59.82
CA ILE A 485 -3.13 -23.37 -58.78
C ILE A 485 -1.75 -23.61 -58.17
N ALA A 486 -1.64 -23.35 -56.88
CA ALA A 486 -0.52 -23.72 -56.04
C ALA A 486 -0.42 -25.25 -55.93
N LEU A 487 0.82 -25.74 -56.02
CA LEU A 487 1.11 -27.17 -55.89
C LEU A 487 0.92 -27.70 -54.46
N ARG A 488 0.86 -26.80 -53.47
CA ARG A 488 0.63 -27.15 -52.07
C ARG A 488 -0.80 -26.82 -51.66
N ASN A 489 -1.31 -27.57 -50.69
CA ASN A 489 -2.52 -27.22 -50.00
C ASN A 489 -2.27 -25.99 -49.10
N SER A 490 -3.28 -25.14 -48.96
CA SER A 490 -3.28 -24.13 -47.90
C SER A 490 -3.36 -24.82 -46.54
N ARG A 491 -2.86 -24.14 -45.49
CA ARG A 491 -3.11 -24.51 -44.10
C ARG A 491 -4.55 -24.26 -43.69
N GLY A 492 -5.18 -23.25 -44.30
CA GLY A 492 -6.54 -22.84 -44.01
C GLY A 492 -7.58 -23.90 -44.38
N SER A 493 -8.76 -23.80 -43.78
CA SER A 493 -9.90 -24.63 -44.18
C SER A 493 -10.37 -24.24 -45.59
N LYS A 494 -11.09 -25.14 -46.28
CA LYS A 494 -11.65 -24.86 -47.61
C LYS A 494 -12.87 -23.94 -47.50
N ASN A 495 -12.67 -22.70 -47.11
CA ASN A 495 -13.73 -21.71 -46.97
C ASN A 495 -13.39 -20.48 -47.82
N VAL A 496 -13.58 -20.57 -49.13
CA VAL A 496 -13.33 -19.43 -50.01
C VAL A 496 -14.52 -18.48 -49.97
N GLN A 497 -14.46 -17.45 -49.12
CA GLN A 497 -15.28 -16.25 -49.32
C GLN A 497 -14.64 -15.38 -50.41
N MET A 498 -14.91 -15.75 -51.66
CA MET A 498 -14.45 -15.00 -52.83
C MET A 498 -15.32 -13.75 -53.02
N PHE A 499 -14.82 -12.58 -52.61
CA PHE A 499 -15.33 -11.32 -53.14
C PHE A 499 -14.66 -11.04 -54.48
N THR A 500 -15.19 -11.63 -55.55
CA THR A 500 -14.75 -11.29 -56.91
C THR A 500 -15.26 -9.90 -57.29
N CYS A 501 -14.49 -8.87 -56.95
CA CYS A 501 -14.62 -7.60 -57.66
C CYS A 501 -14.00 -7.79 -59.05
N ARG A 502 -14.83 -8.11 -60.05
CA ARG A 502 -14.39 -8.10 -61.45
C ARG A 502 -13.79 -6.74 -61.74
N ILE A 503 -12.47 -6.69 -61.89
CA ILE A 503 -11.81 -5.57 -62.54
C ILE A 503 -12.33 -5.63 -63.98
N ASN A 504 -13.27 -4.74 -64.32
CA ASN A 504 -13.76 -4.56 -65.69
C ASN A 504 -12.62 -3.99 -66.53
N ASN A 505 -11.64 -4.81 -66.88
CA ASN A 505 -10.80 -4.55 -68.03
C ASN A 505 -11.66 -4.82 -69.27
N THR A 506 -12.04 -3.73 -69.91
CA THR A 506 -12.73 -3.63 -71.20
C THR A 506 -12.35 -4.77 -72.15
N GLY A 507 -13.23 -5.76 -72.29
CA GLY A 507 -13.05 -6.90 -73.20
C GLY A 507 -14.06 -8.00 -72.94
N ASN A 508 -15.24 -7.88 -73.54
CA ASN A 508 -16.37 -8.83 -73.49
C ASN A 508 -15.98 -10.32 -73.41
N LYS A 509 -16.18 -10.94 -72.24
CA LYS A 509 -16.71 -12.31 -72.07
C LYS A 509 -17.08 -12.56 -70.61
N LYS A 510 -18.39 -12.63 -70.33
CA LYS A 510 -18.92 -13.15 -69.06
C LYS A 510 -18.72 -14.67 -69.05
N GLN A 511 -17.84 -15.17 -68.19
CA GLN A 511 -17.83 -16.58 -67.80
C GLN A 511 -18.25 -16.67 -66.34
N THR A 512 -19.41 -17.29 -66.09
CA THR A 512 -19.92 -17.64 -64.77
C THR A 512 -19.19 -18.89 -64.29
N ILE A 513 -18.58 -18.82 -63.11
CA ILE A 513 -18.03 -19.98 -62.40
C ILE A 513 -19.10 -20.43 -61.37
N PRO A 514 -19.34 -21.74 -61.17
CA PRO A 514 -20.33 -22.20 -60.21
C PRO A 514 -19.84 -21.99 -58.78
N SER A 515 -20.71 -21.51 -57.91
CA SER A 515 -20.57 -21.61 -56.45
C SER A 515 -20.63 -23.10 -56.06
N GLY A 516 -19.53 -23.61 -55.51
CA GLY A 516 -19.43 -24.94 -54.91
C GLY A 516 -19.23 -24.81 -53.41
#